data_AF-A0A965ZSM4-F1
#
_entry.id   AF-A0A965ZSM4-F1
#
_cell.length_a   1.000
_cell.length_b   1.000
_cell.length_c   1.000
_cell.angle_alpha   90.00
_cell.angle_beta   90.00
_cell.angle_gamma   90.00
#
_symmetry.space_group_name_H-M   'P 1'
#
loop_
_entity.id
_entity.type
_entity.pdbx_description
1 polymer ?
#
loop_
_entity_poly.entity_id
_entity_poly.type
_entity_poly.pdbx_seq_one_letter_code
_entity_poly.pdbx_strand_id
1 'polypeptide(L)'
;MNFDFSQWHFFDDRVLKGPNWKIAYDGYLDFYHLTVLHRNTFGADTYSQALYYQWGPHQRVSCPGTVADIVGDRSEQDWPRDALLAGVWTVFPHVSIACFAGVSAVEESSYQCVMLSQLFHAWVDRILETEDEELPELFAPS
;
A
#
# COMPACT_ATOMS: atom_id res chain seq x y z
N MET A 1 13.05 -1.83 -18.25
CA MET A 1 12.80 -0.77 -17.25
C MET A 1 13.63 -1.07 -16.01
N ASN A 2 14.40 -0.11 -15.49
CA ASN A 2 15.17 -0.24 -14.24
C ASN A 2 14.48 0.63 -13.17
N PHE A 3 14.36 0.16 -11.94
CA PHE A 3 13.71 0.88 -10.82
C PHE A 3 14.72 1.60 -9.91
N ASP A 4 16.01 1.48 -10.20
CA ASP A 4 17.10 2.15 -9.49
C ASP A 4 17.10 1.88 -7.98
N PHE A 5 16.72 0.65 -7.58
CA PHE A 5 16.64 0.23 -6.18
C PHE A 5 17.96 0.43 -5.41
N SER A 6 19.10 0.46 -6.10
CA SER A 6 20.40 0.76 -5.49
C SER A 6 20.55 2.19 -4.96
N GLN A 7 19.69 3.12 -5.40
CA GLN A 7 19.64 4.51 -4.93
C GLN A 7 18.66 4.69 -3.77
N TRP A 8 17.88 3.67 -3.43
CA TRP A 8 16.98 3.72 -2.30
C TRP A 8 17.79 3.68 -1.02
N HIS A 9 17.38 4.49 -0.05
CA HIS A 9 17.92 4.44 1.30
C HIS A 9 16.77 4.29 2.28
N PHE A 10 17.01 3.55 3.35
CA PHE A 10 16.10 3.48 4.48
C PHE A 10 16.00 4.88 5.12
N PHE A 11 14.77 5.38 5.28
CA PHE A 11 14.52 6.69 5.87
C PHE A 11 14.20 6.59 7.36
N ASP A 12 13.23 5.73 7.73
CA ASP A 12 12.76 5.58 9.11
C ASP A 12 11.96 4.27 9.29
N ASP A 13 11.89 3.75 10.51
CA ASP A 13 10.99 2.66 10.92
C ASP A 13 10.25 3.04 12.20
N ARG A 14 8.98 2.63 12.29
CA ARG A 14 8.16 2.91 13.46
C ARG A 14 7.24 1.75 13.78
N VAL A 15 7.14 1.44 15.06
CA VAL A 15 6.11 0.53 15.60
C VAL A 15 5.02 1.38 16.26
N LEU A 16 3.83 1.36 15.67
CA LEU A 16 2.68 2.10 16.19
C LEU A 16 1.76 1.14 16.96
N LYS A 17 1.43 1.48 18.22
CA LYS A 17 0.31 0.84 18.92
C LYS A 17 -0.99 1.38 18.32
N GLY A 18 -1.71 0.51 17.62
CA GLY A 18 -2.89 0.88 16.85
C GLY A 18 -4.04 -0.11 16.99
N PRO A 19 -5.12 0.10 16.21
CA PRO A 19 -6.22 -0.85 16.13
C PRO A 19 -5.76 -2.20 15.57
N ASN A 20 -6.65 -3.21 15.58
CA ASN A 20 -6.37 -4.51 14.98
C ASN A 20 -5.84 -4.36 13.54
N TRP A 21 -4.91 -5.23 13.13
CA TRP A 21 -4.27 -5.20 11.82
C TRP A 21 -5.26 -5.10 10.66
N LYS A 22 -6.44 -5.75 10.76
CA LYS A 22 -7.52 -5.67 9.77
C LYS A 22 -7.98 -4.23 9.53
N ILE A 23 -8.11 -3.43 10.59
CA ILE A 23 -8.53 -2.02 10.48
C ILE A 23 -7.43 -1.16 9.84
N ALA A 24 -6.17 -1.39 10.23
CA ALA A 24 -5.03 -0.70 9.61
C ALA A 24 -4.90 -1.08 8.13
N TYR A 25 -5.24 -2.32 7.76
CA TYR A 25 -5.25 -2.81 6.40
C TYR A 25 -6.42 -2.21 5.60
N ASP A 26 -7.64 -2.21 6.14
CA ASP A 26 -8.84 -1.63 5.52
C ASP A 26 -8.67 -0.14 5.22
N GLY A 27 -7.96 0.60 6.09
CA GLY A 27 -7.61 2.00 5.85
C GLY A 27 -6.77 2.23 4.59
N TYR A 28 -6.05 1.21 4.10
CA TYR A 28 -5.28 1.27 2.86
C TYR A 28 -6.07 0.78 1.64
N LEU A 29 -7.29 0.28 1.84
CA LEU A 29 -8.16 -0.19 0.75
C LEU A 29 -9.20 0.82 0.29
N ASP A 30 -9.47 1.86 1.08
CA ASP A 30 -10.52 2.84 0.78
C ASP A 30 -9.97 4.27 0.76
N PHE A 31 -10.50 5.10 -0.14
CA PHE A 31 -10.11 6.50 -0.29
C PHE A 31 -11.16 7.49 0.23
N TYR A 32 -12.35 7.05 0.67
CA TYR A 32 -13.37 7.95 1.20
C TYR A 32 -12.84 8.85 2.34
N HIS A 33 -11.98 8.30 3.18
CA HIS A 33 -11.41 9.04 4.31
C HIS A 33 -10.41 10.13 3.90
N LEU A 34 -9.88 10.11 2.66
CA LEU A 34 -8.87 11.08 2.24
C LEU A 34 -9.43 12.51 2.20
N THR A 35 -10.61 12.72 1.62
CA THR A 35 -11.23 14.07 1.52
C THR A 35 -11.81 14.58 2.85
N VAL A 36 -11.86 13.72 3.87
CA VAL A 36 -12.40 14.01 5.20
C VAL A 36 -11.28 14.14 6.23
N LEU A 37 -10.56 13.05 6.50
CA LEU A 37 -9.49 12.99 7.52
C LEU A 37 -8.21 13.65 7.03
N HIS A 38 -7.88 13.53 5.74
CA HIS A 38 -6.70 14.17 5.14
C HIS A 38 -6.99 15.54 4.52
N ARG A 39 -8.20 16.10 4.71
CA ARG A 39 -8.64 17.39 4.14
C ARG A 39 -7.62 18.51 4.28
N ASN A 40 -7.01 18.64 5.45
CA ASN A 40 -6.05 19.73 5.75
C ASN A 40 -4.60 19.35 5.45
N THR A 41 -4.37 18.22 4.76
CA THR A 41 -3.05 17.71 4.37
C THR A 41 -3.04 17.49 2.85
N PHE A 42 -2.95 16.25 2.37
CA PHE A 42 -2.94 15.92 0.94
C PHE A 42 -4.34 15.62 0.37
N GLY A 43 -5.39 15.70 1.18
CA GLY A 43 -6.73 15.26 0.82
C GLY A 43 -7.64 16.32 0.18
N ALA A 44 -7.17 17.55 0.01
CA ALA A 44 -7.97 18.64 -0.56
C ALA A 44 -8.31 18.41 -2.04
N ASP A 45 -7.34 17.89 -2.82
CA ASP A 45 -7.44 17.70 -4.27
C ASP A 45 -7.45 16.20 -4.66
N THR A 46 -7.90 15.33 -3.75
CA THR A 46 -7.98 13.88 -4.01
C THR A 46 -9.40 13.41 -4.24
N TYR A 47 -9.54 12.17 -4.71
CA TYR A 47 -10.83 11.53 -4.94
C TYR A 47 -11.20 10.63 -3.76
N SER A 48 -12.48 10.67 -3.36
CA SER A 48 -13.04 9.70 -2.40
C SER A 48 -13.34 8.34 -3.03
N GLN A 49 -13.32 8.25 -4.36
CA GLN A 49 -13.62 7.02 -5.09
C GLN A 49 -12.35 6.17 -5.26
N ALA A 50 -12.43 4.92 -4.81
CA ALA A 50 -11.41 3.89 -5.03
C ALA A 50 -11.77 3.01 -6.24
N LEU A 51 -10.76 2.69 -7.04
CA LEU A 51 -10.78 1.73 -8.14
C LEU A 51 -9.88 0.56 -7.78
N TYR A 52 -10.38 -0.66 -7.92
CA TYR A 52 -9.72 -1.87 -7.45
C TYR A 52 -9.28 -2.74 -8.64
N TYR A 53 -8.01 -3.10 -8.67
CA TYR A 53 -7.41 -3.95 -9.70
C TYR A 53 -6.71 -5.12 -9.03
N GLN A 54 -7.07 -6.35 -9.37
CA GLN A 54 -6.59 -7.55 -8.69
C GLN A 54 -5.70 -8.40 -9.59
N TRP A 55 -4.70 -9.04 -8.99
CA TRP A 55 -3.84 -10.03 -9.62
C TRP A 55 -3.56 -11.17 -8.62
N GLY A 56 -4.35 -12.24 -8.70
CA GLY A 56 -4.32 -13.29 -7.68
C GLY A 56 -4.62 -12.71 -6.29
N PRO A 57 -3.78 -12.96 -5.26
CA PRO A 57 -3.98 -12.42 -3.92
C PRO A 57 -3.49 -10.98 -3.75
N HIS A 58 -2.90 -10.38 -4.79
CA HIS A 58 -2.42 -9.00 -4.79
C HIS A 58 -3.50 -8.06 -5.34
N GLN A 59 -3.52 -6.82 -4.85
CA GLN A 59 -4.42 -5.79 -5.38
C GLN A 59 -3.73 -4.43 -5.45
N ARG A 60 -4.15 -3.62 -6.40
CA ARG A 60 -3.84 -2.20 -6.51
C ARG A 60 -5.14 -1.42 -6.34
N VAL A 61 -5.11 -0.42 -5.46
CA VAL A 61 -6.17 0.57 -5.30
C VAL A 61 -5.69 1.90 -5.86
N SER A 62 -6.43 2.48 -6.79
CA SER A 62 -6.16 3.82 -7.33
C SER A 62 -7.42 4.67 -7.33
N CYS A 63 -7.31 5.93 -7.72
CA CYS A 63 -8.46 6.82 -7.93
C CYS A 63 -8.68 7.08 -9.42
N PRO A 64 -9.89 7.54 -9.81
CA PRO A 64 -10.12 8.11 -11.13
C PRO A 64 -9.18 9.28 -11.42
N GLY A 65 -8.90 9.55 -12.69
CA GLY A 65 -8.04 10.67 -13.10
C GLY A 65 -6.55 10.32 -12.98
N THR A 66 -6.05 9.90 -11.82
CA THR A 66 -4.59 9.83 -11.56
C THR A 66 -3.79 9.07 -12.61
N VAL A 67 -4.07 7.79 -12.86
CA VAL A 67 -3.26 7.00 -13.80
C VAL A 67 -3.48 7.43 -15.25
N ALA A 68 -4.73 7.68 -15.63
CA ALA A 68 -5.08 8.07 -17.00
C ALA A 68 -4.48 9.44 -17.36
N ASP A 69 -4.52 10.40 -16.44
CA ASP A 69 -3.97 11.75 -16.62
C ASP A 69 -2.45 11.71 -16.72
N ILE A 70 -1.79 10.87 -15.91
CA ILE A 70 -0.33 10.69 -15.96
C ILE A 70 0.09 10.01 -17.27
N VAL A 71 -0.64 8.99 -17.72
CA VAL A 71 -0.32 8.23 -18.94
C VAL A 71 -0.60 9.05 -20.21
N GLY A 72 -1.73 9.74 -20.30
CA GLY A 72 -2.17 10.45 -21.50
C GLY A 72 -2.33 9.52 -22.71
N ASP A 73 -1.92 9.99 -23.89
CA ASP A 73 -1.96 9.22 -25.15
C ASP A 73 -0.69 8.38 -25.40
N ARG A 74 0.17 8.21 -24.39
CA ARG A 74 1.43 7.48 -24.54
C ARG A 74 1.18 5.99 -24.76
N SER A 75 2.00 5.39 -25.61
CA SER A 75 2.04 3.94 -25.75
C SER A 75 2.56 3.28 -24.47
N GLU A 76 2.19 2.02 -24.20
CA GLU A 76 2.52 1.32 -22.95
C GLU A 76 4.02 1.28 -22.65
N GLN A 77 4.85 1.13 -23.69
CA GLN A 77 6.31 1.17 -23.58
C GLN A 77 6.87 2.52 -23.09
N ASP A 78 6.09 3.59 -23.22
CA ASP A 78 6.44 4.96 -22.86
C ASP A 78 5.70 5.44 -21.60
N TRP A 79 5.01 4.55 -20.88
CA TRP A 79 4.32 4.92 -19.65
C TRP A 79 5.31 5.36 -18.58
N PRO A 80 5.10 6.54 -17.97
CA PRO A 80 5.99 7.03 -16.92
C PRO A 80 5.90 6.14 -15.67
N ARG A 81 7.00 6.04 -14.94
CA ARG A 81 7.09 5.26 -13.70
C ARG A 81 6.01 5.66 -12.69
N ASP A 82 5.64 6.93 -12.68
CA ASP A 82 4.65 7.52 -11.78
C ASP A 82 3.27 6.91 -11.98
N ALA A 83 2.85 6.71 -13.23
CA ALA A 83 1.61 6.02 -13.55
C ALA A 83 1.63 4.57 -13.08
N LEU A 84 2.80 3.93 -13.12
CA LEU A 84 2.97 2.55 -12.67
C LEU A 84 3.05 2.43 -11.15
N LEU A 85 3.40 3.49 -10.42
CA LEU A 85 3.52 3.46 -8.97
C LEU A 85 2.27 4.04 -8.27
N ALA A 86 1.54 4.95 -8.91
CA ALA A 86 0.43 5.69 -8.28
C ALA A 86 -0.62 4.77 -7.63
N GLY A 87 -0.98 5.07 -6.38
CA GLY A 87 -2.00 4.36 -5.61
C GLY A 87 -1.42 3.49 -4.50
N VAL A 88 -2.25 2.57 -4.01
CA VAL A 88 -1.90 1.65 -2.92
C VAL A 88 -1.77 0.23 -3.45
N TRP A 89 -0.61 -0.37 -3.24
CA TRP A 89 -0.31 -1.75 -3.61
C TRP A 89 -0.40 -2.62 -2.39
N THR A 90 -1.39 -3.50 -2.38
CA THR A 90 -1.45 -4.57 -1.40
C THR A 90 -0.78 -5.81 -1.96
N VAL A 91 0.35 -6.15 -1.38
CA VAL A 91 1.11 -7.34 -1.69
C VAL A 91 0.85 -8.36 -0.59
N PHE A 92 0.10 -9.42 -0.93
CA PHE A 92 -0.09 -10.55 -0.04
C PHE A 92 1.26 -11.07 0.46
N PRO A 93 1.38 -11.42 1.77
CA PRO A 93 0.26 -11.55 2.69
C PRO A 93 -0.06 -10.33 3.56
N HIS A 94 0.81 -9.32 3.69
CA HIS A 94 0.65 -8.28 4.71
C HIS A 94 1.25 -6.90 4.37
N VAL A 95 1.67 -6.70 3.14
CA VAL A 95 2.37 -5.47 2.76
C VAL A 95 1.40 -4.55 2.04
N SER A 96 1.28 -3.32 2.52
CA SER A 96 0.61 -2.22 1.83
C SER A 96 1.62 -1.13 1.51
N ILE A 97 1.78 -0.81 0.23
CA ILE A 97 2.69 0.24 -0.24
C ILE A 97 1.84 1.37 -0.79
N ALA A 98 1.77 2.50 -0.10
CA ALA A 98 1.13 3.70 -0.60
C ALA A 98 2.16 4.56 -1.31
N CYS A 99 1.99 4.73 -2.62
CA CYS A 99 2.84 5.59 -3.44
C CYS A 99 2.05 6.82 -3.88
N PHE A 100 2.54 7.99 -3.48
CA PHE A 100 1.88 9.28 -3.66
C PHE A 100 2.33 10.01 -4.94
N ALA A 101 2.74 9.27 -5.97
CA ALA A 101 3.12 9.86 -7.25
C ALA A 101 1.93 10.60 -7.89
N GLY A 102 2.04 11.91 -8.09
CA GLY A 102 1.01 12.73 -8.73
C GLY A 102 -0.18 13.15 -7.86
N VAL A 103 -0.16 12.93 -6.54
CA VAL A 103 -1.07 13.66 -5.62
C VAL A 103 -0.39 14.97 -5.20
N SER A 104 -1.15 16.07 -5.18
CA SER A 104 -0.70 17.49 -5.18
C SER A 104 0.20 17.98 -4.02
N ALA A 105 0.81 17.09 -3.23
CA ALA A 105 1.50 17.43 -1.98
C ALA A 105 3.00 17.09 -1.94
N VAL A 106 3.59 16.55 -3.00
CA VAL A 106 5.04 16.26 -3.07
C VAL A 106 5.59 16.91 -4.33
N GLU A 107 6.68 17.67 -4.23
CA GLU A 107 7.33 18.29 -5.40
C GLU A 107 7.49 17.25 -6.51
N GLU A 108 7.31 17.68 -7.76
CA GLU A 108 7.33 16.89 -9.01
C GLU A 108 8.53 15.93 -9.17
N SER A 109 9.54 16.05 -8.30
CA SER A 109 10.78 15.26 -8.28
C SER A 109 10.99 14.39 -7.02
N SER A 110 10.10 14.44 -6.04
CA SER A 110 10.24 13.74 -4.76
C SER A 110 9.22 12.62 -4.63
N TYR A 111 9.57 11.43 -5.15
CA TYR A 111 8.76 10.24 -4.98
C TYR A 111 8.84 9.76 -3.53
N GLN A 112 7.71 9.77 -2.84
CA GLN A 112 7.58 9.17 -1.52
C GLN A 112 6.60 7.99 -1.62
N CYS A 113 7.15 6.78 -1.48
CA CYS A 113 6.36 5.60 -1.21
C CYS A 113 6.53 5.26 0.27
N VAL A 114 5.41 5.12 0.97
CA VAL A 114 5.38 4.63 2.33
C VAL A 114 5.01 3.16 2.28
N MET A 115 5.91 2.31 2.75
CA MET A 115 5.61 0.90 2.96
C MET A 115 5.12 0.74 4.40
N LEU A 116 3.89 0.26 4.54
CA LEU A 116 3.44 -0.37 5.76
C LEU A 116 3.53 -1.88 5.57
N SER A 117 4.47 -2.49 6.28
CA SER A 117 4.45 -3.92 6.52
C SER A 117 3.76 -4.15 7.86
N GLN A 118 2.67 -4.91 7.86
CA GLN A 118 2.10 -5.37 9.11
C GLN A 118 2.84 -6.64 9.51
N LEU A 119 3.56 -6.62 10.64
CA LEU A 119 3.92 -7.85 11.30
C LEU A 119 2.60 -8.58 11.55
N PHE A 120 2.43 -9.74 10.93
CA PHE A 120 1.30 -10.56 11.27
C PHE A 120 1.25 -10.78 12.78
N HIS A 121 0.04 -11.02 13.28
CA HIS A 121 -0.18 -11.43 14.65
C HIS A 121 0.92 -12.38 15.12
N ALA A 122 1.30 -12.29 16.39
CA ALA A 122 2.13 -13.28 17.08
C ALA A 122 1.68 -14.74 16.85
N TRP A 123 0.48 -14.97 16.31
CA TRP A 123 -0.02 -16.26 15.86
C TRP A 123 0.62 -16.80 14.58
N VAL A 124 1.00 -15.96 13.61
CA VAL A 124 1.76 -16.40 12.43
C VAL A 124 3.19 -16.73 12.81
N ASP A 125 3.83 -15.87 13.61
CA ASP A 125 5.14 -16.17 14.19
C ASP A 125 5.06 -17.46 15.01
N ARG A 126 4.02 -17.62 15.84
CA ARG A 126 3.76 -18.85 16.56
C ARG A 126 3.61 -20.06 15.62
N ILE A 127 2.91 -19.96 14.50
CA ILE A 127 2.83 -21.07 13.52
C ILE A 127 4.20 -21.37 12.91
N LEU A 128 4.97 -20.34 12.54
CA LEU A 128 6.29 -20.50 11.92
C LEU A 128 7.34 -21.04 12.89
N GLU A 129 7.18 -20.76 14.18
CA GLU A 129 8.08 -21.19 15.27
C GLU A 129 7.62 -22.50 15.93
N THR A 130 6.41 -22.97 15.66
CA THR A 130 5.89 -24.24 16.21
C THR A 130 6.43 -25.40 15.39
N GLU A 131 7.03 -26.39 16.05
CA GLU A 131 7.48 -27.63 15.41
C GLU A 131 6.29 -28.39 14.79
N ASP A 132 6.51 -29.10 13.69
CA ASP A 132 5.44 -29.74 12.91
C ASP A 132 4.56 -30.69 13.76
N GLU A 133 5.14 -31.31 14.78
CA GLU A 133 4.49 -32.24 15.70
C GLU A 133 3.48 -31.54 16.64
N GLU A 134 3.69 -30.25 16.93
CA GLU A 134 2.89 -29.45 17.85
C GLU A 134 1.83 -28.58 17.14
N LEU A 135 1.91 -28.46 15.80
CA LEU A 135 0.93 -27.73 14.98
C LEU A 135 -0.53 -28.12 15.27
N PRO A 136 -0.92 -29.41 15.45
CA PRO A 136 -2.32 -29.77 15.70
C PRO A 136 -2.89 -29.18 17.00
N GLU A 137 -2.07 -29.00 18.04
CA GLU A 137 -2.51 -28.45 19.32
C GLU A 137 -2.82 -26.95 19.23
N LEU A 138 -2.16 -26.24 18.30
CA LEU A 138 -2.37 -24.82 18.06
C LEU A 138 -3.79 -24.47 17.59
N PHE A 139 -4.47 -25.44 16.96
CA PHE A 139 -5.82 -25.28 16.39
C PHE A 139 -6.91 -25.98 17.22
N ALA A 140 -6.55 -26.60 18.35
CA ALA A 140 -7.52 -27.25 19.22
C ALA A 140 -8.46 -26.21 19.84
N PRO A 141 -9.79 -26.46 19.86
CA PRO A 141 -10.73 -25.55 20.53
C PRO A 141 -10.48 -25.52 22.04
N SER A 142 -10.61 -24.32 22.63
CA SER A 142 -10.46 -24.06 24.07
C SER A 142 -11.60 -24.66 24.90
#